data_AF-A0A2I0VUU0-F1
#
_entry.id   AF-A0A2I0VUU0-F1
#
_cell.length_a   1.000
_cell.length_b   1.000
_cell.length_c   1.000
_cell.angle_alpha   90.00
_cell.angle_beta   90.00
_cell.angle_gamma   90.00
#
_symmetry.space_group_name_H-M   'P 1'
#
loop_
_entity.id
_entity.type
_entity.pdbx_description
1 polymer ?
#
loop_
_entity_poly.entity_id
_entity_poly.type
_entity_poly.pdbx_seq_one_letter_code
_entity_poly.pdbx_strand_id
1 'polypeptide(L)'
;MELVPWIATTMVYLAREASKLWRKICVETSLELHFLAEKWKYLLAGLIFQYIHGLAARGVHYLHQPGPILKDIGFMILPELGAERGYFSETLFSVIFLSFMLWTFHPFVYHSKRFYTVLLWPRVLACLIVCQMLRIITFYSTILPGPNYHCREGSPLASLPPPNSIFEVLFINFPRGVVYGCGDLIFSSHMIFTLVFVRTYHKYGSKRFVKMLAWVMVIAQSLLIIASRKHYTVDVVVAWYTVNFVVFLVDSKLPEMPDRSGGNQALLPLSAKEKESKAKEENHKLLNGNSVDATDWRQRTQINGKHVDPHVQSESTINGVSR
;
A
#
# COMPACT_ATOMS: atom_id res chain seq x y z
N MET A 1 -53.79 12.74 -13.58
CA MET A 1 -52.60 12.79 -12.72
C MET A 1 -51.39 12.82 -13.63
N GLU A 2 -50.95 14.01 -14.03
CA GLU A 2 -49.85 14.15 -14.99
C GLU A 2 -48.50 14.00 -14.28
N LEU A 3 -47.60 13.17 -14.81
CA LEU A 3 -46.20 13.21 -14.39
C LEU A 3 -45.58 14.50 -14.95
N VAL A 4 -45.19 15.41 -14.05
CA VAL A 4 -44.64 16.72 -14.40
C VAL A 4 -43.47 16.54 -15.41
N PRO A 5 -43.49 17.18 -16.60
CA PRO A 5 -42.51 16.94 -17.65
C PRO A 5 -41.03 17.06 -17.23
N TRP A 6 -40.76 17.93 -16.25
CA TRP A 6 -39.43 18.08 -15.64
C TRP A 6 -38.91 16.77 -15.05
N ILE A 7 -39.76 15.96 -14.41
CA ILE A 7 -39.36 14.66 -13.82
C ILE A 7 -38.89 13.70 -14.91
N ALA A 8 -39.60 13.64 -16.05
CA ALA A 8 -39.20 12.80 -17.17
C ALA A 8 -37.85 13.25 -17.77
N THR A 9 -37.65 14.56 -17.96
CA THR A 9 -36.37 15.12 -18.44
C THR A 9 -35.22 14.84 -17.47
N THR A 10 -35.44 14.99 -16.16
CA THR A 10 -34.45 14.66 -15.12
C THR A 10 -34.13 13.16 -15.09
N MET A 11 -35.14 12.28 -15.22
CA MET A 11 -34.95 10.83 -15.31
C MET A 11 -34.10 10.44 -16.53
N VAL A 12 -34.37 11.02 -17.71
CA VAL A 12 -33.58 10.77 -18.93
C VAL A 12 -32.15 11.28 -18.80
N TYR A 13 -31.94 12.44 -18.17
CA TYR A 13 -30.60 12.95 -17.89
C TYR A 13 -29.83 12.04 -16.92
N LEU A 14 -30.45 11.64 -15.80
CA LEU A 14 -29.86 10.72 -14.83
C LEU A 14 -29.52 9.36 -15.46
N ALA A 15 -30.41 8.78 -16.27
CA ALA A 15 -30.15 7.54 -16.99
C ALA A 15 -28.99 7.67 -17.99
N ARG A 16 -28.84 8.83 -18.65
CA ARG A 16 -27.74 9.10 -19.59
C ARG A 16 -26.39 9.23 -18.88
N GLU A 17 -26.32 9.95 -17.76
CA GLU A 17 -25.07 10.06 -16.98
C GLU A 17 -24.73 8.74 -16.27
N ALA A 18 -25.73 8.00 -15.75
CA ALA A 18 -25.54 6.65 -15.23
C ALA A 18 -25.00 5.70 -16.31
N SER A 19 -25.50 5.75 -17.54
CA SER A 19 -25.02 4.92 -18.66
C SER A 19 -23.57 5.25 -19.04
N LYS A 20 -23.19 6.53 -19.07
CA LYS A 20 -21.79 6.97 -19.27
C LYS A 20 -20.88 6.46 -18.16
N LEU A 21 -21.28 6.64 -16.90
CA LEU A 21 -20.54 6.20 -15.73
C LEU A 21 -20.38 4.67 -15.71
N TRP A 22 -21.44 3.93 -16.02
CA TRP A 22 -21.41 2.47 -16.14
C TRP A 22 -20.41 2.00 -17.21
N ARG A 23 -20.48 2.55 -18.43
CA ARG A 23 -19.50 2.23 -19.49
C ARG A 23 -18.06 2.52 -19.07
N LYS A 24 -17.81 3.64 -18.39
CA LYS A 24 -16.49 4.01 -17.86
C LYS A 24 -16.02 3.00 -16.79
N ILE A 25 -16.89 2.62 -15.86
CA ILE A 25 -16.60 1.60 -14.83
C ILE A 25 -16.26 0.27 -15.50
N CYS A 26 -17.06 -0.21 -16.45
CA CYS A 26 -16.76 -1.44 -17.19
C CYS A 26 -15.37 -1.42 -17.87
N VAL A 27 -14.96 -0.28 -18.45
CA VAL A 27 -13.66 -0.14 -19.12
C VAL A 27 -12.49 -0.14 -18.12
N GLU A 28 -12.53 0.69 -17.06
CA GLU A 28 -11.44 0.69 -16.06
C GLU A 28 -11.41 -0.64 -15.28
N THR A 29 -12.56 -1.25 -14.97
CA THR A 29 -12.63 -2.60 -14.35
C THR A 29 -12.06 -3.69 -15.26
N SER A 30 -12.28 -3.63 -16.57
CA SER A 30 -11.67 -4.57 -17.52
C SER A 30 -10.14 -4.45 -17.55
N LEU A 31 -9.61 -3.22 -17.51
CA LEU A 31 -8.17 -2.96 -17.44
C LEU A 31 -7.56 -3.40 -16.09
N GLU A 32 -8.21 -3.07 -14.97
CA GLU A 32 -7.77 -3.51 -13.64
C GLU A 32 -7.85 -5.04 -13.50
N LEU A 33 -8.86 -5.69 -14.09
CA LEU A 33 -8.98 -7.16 -14.14
C LEU A 33 -7.87 -7.81 -14.99
N HIS A 34 -7.44 -7.17 -16.09
CA HIS A 34 -6.29 -7.65 -16.87
C HIS A 34 -4.99 -7.57 -16.05
N PHE A 35 -4.72 -6.44 -15.38
CA PHE A 35 -3.57 -6.34 -14.46
C PHE A 35 -3.69 -7.29 -13.27
N LEU A 36 -4.91 -7.62 -12.83
CA LEU A 36 -5.15 -8.60 -11.77
C LEU A 36 -4.82 -10.01 -12.25
N ALA A 37 -5.24 -10.41 -13.46
CA ALA A 37 -4.90 -11.69 -14.05
C ALA A 37 -3.37 -11.88 -14.23
N GLU A 38 -2.63 -10.78 -14.45
CA GLU A 38 -1.15 -10.77 -14.46
C GLU A 38 -0.55 -10.89 -13.04
N LYS A 39 -1.10 -10.18 -12.03
CA LYS A 39 -0.43 -9.92 -10.74
C LYS A 39 -1.10 -10.51 -9.50
N TRP A 40 -2.19 -11.27 -9.64
CA TRP A 40 -2.94 -11.88 -8.53
C TRP A 40 -2.06 -12.66 -7.56
N LYS A 41 -1.00 -13.33 -8.04
CA LYS A 41 -0.06 -14.08 -7.21
C LYS A 41 0.55 -13.24 -6.08
N TYR A 42 0.89 -11.97 -6.34
CA TYR A 42 1.43 -11.05 -5.33
C TYR A 42 0.37 -10.61 -4.32
N LEU A 43 -0.86 -10.38 -4.78
CA LEU A 43 -1.98 -10.02 -3.89
C LEU A 43 -2.38 -11.20 -3.00
N LEU A 44 -2.50 -12.40 -3.58
CA LEU A 44 -2.80 -13.64 -2.85
C LEU A 44 -1.70 -13.97 -1.84
N ALA A 45 -0.42 -13.86 -2.21
CA ALA A 45 0.69 -14.02 -1.27
C ALA A 45 0.59 -13.04 -0.09
N GLY A 46 0.25 -11.76 -0.36
CA GLY A 46 0.03 -10.77 0.70
C GLY A 46 -1.18 -11.07 1.60
N LEU A 47 -2.28 -11.59 1.04
CA LEU A 47 -3.47 -11.98 1.80
C LEU A 47 -3.23 -13.24 2.66
N ILE A 48 -2.58 -14.26 2.09
CA ILE A 48 -2.11 -15.44 2.85
C ILE A 48 -1.18 -14.99 3.98
N PHE A 49 -0.30 -14.03 3.71
CA PHE A 49 0.57 -13.48 4.74
C PHE A 49 -0.20 -12.72 5.84
N GLN A 50 -1.26 -11.96 5.52
CA GLN A 50 -2.11 -11.33 6.56
C GLN A 50 -2.72 -12.37 7.50
N TYR A 51 -3.14 -13.52 6.96
CA TYR A 51 -3.65 -14.65 7.74
C TYR A 51 -2.54 -15.29 8.61
N ILE A 52 -1.33 -15.49 8.07
CA ILE A 52 -0.16 -15.99 8.83
C ILE A 52 0.20 -15.04 9.98
N HIS A 53 0.19 -13.72 9.76
CA HIS A 53 0.39 -12.73 10.82
C HIS A 53 -0.71 -12.78 11.89
N GLY A 54 -1.97 -12.99 11.50
CA GLY A 54 -3.07 -13.22 12.45
C GLY A 54 -2.90 -14.49 13.26
N LEU A 55 -2.42 -15.57 12.63
CA LEU A 55 -2.13 -16.85 13.28
C LEU A 55 -0.98 -16.73 14.28
N ALA A 56 0.09 -16.01 13.92
CA ALA A 56 1.21 -15.69 14.80
C ALA A 56 0.80 -14.82 15.99
N ALA A 57 -0.03 -13.79 15.77
CA ALA A 57 -0.55 -12.94 16.83
C ALA A 57 -1.47 -13.71 17.81
N ARG A 58 -2.21 -14.72 17.34
CA ARG A 58 -2.91 -15.66 18.22
C ARG A 58 -1.96 -16.65 18.91
N GLY A 59 -0.90 -17.06 18.22
CA GLY A 59 0.13 -17.95 18.77
C GLY A 59 0.82 -17.36 20.00
N VAL A 60 1.19 -16.08 19.98
CA VAL A 60 1.75 -15.40 21.16
C VAL A 60 0.73 -15.22 22.29
N HIS A 61 -0.59 -15.17 22.01
CA HIS A 61 -1.63 -15.15 23.04
C HIS A 61 -1.68 -16.46 23.85
N TYR A 62 -1.44 -17.62 23.23
CA TYR A 62 -1.26 -18.88 23.97
C TYR A 62 0.04 -18.91 24.81
N LEU A 63 1.02 -18.05 24.52
CA LEU A 63 2.25 -17.88 25.30
C LEU A 63 2.16 -16.74 26.34
N HIS A 64 1.12 -15.90 26.29
CA HIS A 64 0.97 -14.74 27.17
C HIS A 64 0.80 -15.17 28.63
N GLN A 65 1.75 -14.75 29.46
CA GLN A 65 1.64 -14.79 30.91
C GLN A 65 1.10 -13.43 31.40
N PRO A 66 -0.03 -13.38 32.13
CA PRO A 66 -0.44 -12.16 32.81
C PRO A 66 0.58 -11.78 33.89
N GLY A 67 0.75 -10.48 34.12
CA GLY A 67 1.70 -9.96 35.09
C GLY A 67 1.52 -8.46 35.31
N PRO A 68 2.35 -7.85 36.19
CA PRO A 68 2.31 -6.42 36.46
C PRO A 68 2.64 -5.60 35.21
N ILE A 69 1.90 -4.50 35.02
CA ILE A 69 2.05 -3.60 33.87
C ILE A 69 3.42 -2.90 33.94
N LEU A 70 4.15 -2.90 32.81
CA LEU A 70 5.46 -2.26 32.72
C LEU A 70 5.36 -0.74 32.89
N LYS A 71 6.38 -0.14 33.52
CA LYS A 71 6.43 1.32 33.75
C LYS A 71 6.68 2.06 32.44
N ASP A 72 5.65 2.78 31.98
CA ASP A 72 5.65 3.49 30.70
C ASP A 72 5.49 5.01 30.89
N ILE A 73 6.36 5.79 30.24
CA ILE A 73 6.34 7.26 30.25
C ILE A 73 5.03 7.81 29.66
N GLY A 74 4.51 7.22 28.58
CA GLY A 74 3.24 7.64 28.00
C GLY A 74 2.04 7.27 28.86
N PHE A 75 2.13 6.26 29.72
CA PHE A 75 1.09 5.98 30.70
C PHE A 75 1.13 6.97 31.88
N MET A 76 2.31 7.49 32.23
CA MET A 76 2.46 8.56 33.22
C MET A 76 2.03 9.93 32.68
N ILE A 77 2.19 10.19 31.37
CA ILE A 77 1.82 11.47 30.73
C ILE A 77 0.34 11.51 30.30
N LEU A 78 -0.19 10.43 29.71
CA LEU A 78 -1.55 10.41 29.16
C LEU A 78 -2.54 9.80 30.15
N PRO A 79 -3.63 10.52 30.49
CA PRO A 79 -4.68 9.99 31.37
C PRO A 79 -5.31 8.75 30.75
N GLU A 80 -5.68 7.79 31.59
CA GLU A 80 -6.36 6.59 31.10
C GLU A 80 -7.82 6.87 30.72
N LEU A 81 -8.24 6.30 29.60
CA LEU A 81 -9.63 6.40 29.13
C LEU A 81 -10.60 5.52 29.93
N GLY A 82 -10.09 4.52 30.66
CA GLY A 82 -10.88 3.43 31.21
C GLY A 82 -11.32 2.41 30.14
N ALA A 83 -11.78 1.23 30.58
CA ALA A 83 -12.17 0.15 29.67
C ALA A 83 -13.37 0.52 28.78
N GLU A 84 -14.40 1.17 29.35
CA GLU A 84 -15.62 1.57 28.63
C GLU A 84 -15.36 2.49 27.43
N ARG A 85 -14.34 3.36 27.51
CA ARG A 85 -13.98 4.30 26.44
C ARG A 85 -12.86 3.77 25.54
N GLY A 86 -12.37 2.54 25.81
CA GLY A 86 -11.34 1.88 25.03
C GLY A 86 -11.73 1.68 23.55
N TYR A 87 -13.02 1.71 23.19
CA TYR A 87 -13.43 1.58 21.78
C TYR A 87 -13.00 2.75 20.89
N PHE A 88 -12.76 3.96 21.42
CA PHE A 88 -12.46 5.14 20.60
C PHE A 88 -11.25 4.94 19.67
N SER A 89 -10.22 4.21 20.08
CA SER A 89 -9.07 3.90 19.21
C SER A 89 -9.39 2.86 18.13
N GLU A 90 -10.37 1.97 18.33
CA GLU A 90 -10.83 1.06 17.27
C GLU A 90 -11.73 1.79 16.29
N THR A 91 -12.61 2.68 16.77
CA THR A 91 -13.45 3.51 15.91
C THR A 91 -12.60 4.41 15.03
N LEU A 92 -11.61 5.10 15.60
CA LEU A 92 -10.70 5.95 14.83
C LEU A 92 -9.86 5.14 13.83
N PHE A 93 -9.32 3.99 14.24
CA PHE A 93 -8.62 3.07 13.33
C PHE A 93 -9.53 2.60 12.18
N SER A 94 -10.76 2.20 12.49
CA SER A 94 -11.75 1.73 11.50
C SER A 94 -12.12 2.85 10.52
N VAL A 95 -12.28 4.10 10.99
CA VAL A 95 -12.50 5.26 10.13
C VAL A 95 -11.31 5.49 9.19
N ILE A 96 -10.07 5.40 9.68
CA ILE A 96 -8.86 5.53 8.84
C ILE A 96 -8.79 4.39 7.82
N PHE A 97 -8.99 3.13 8.27
CA PHE A 97 -8.95 1.93 7.44
C PHE A 97 -9.99 2.01 6.31
N LEU A 98 -11.26 2.21 6.65
CA LEU A 98 -12.36 2.27 5.68
C LEU A 98 -12.22 3.47 4.73
N SER A 99 -11.79 4.63 5.23
CA SER A 99 -11.50 5.80 4.37
C SER A 99 -10.40 5.51 3.36
N PHE A 100 -9.35 4.78 3.76
CA PHE A 100 -8.29 4.35 2.85
C PHE A 100 -8.82 3.32 1.84
N MET A 101 -9.60 2.31 2.27
CA MET A 101 -10.22 1.33 1.37
C MET A 101 -11.05 2.03 0.29
N LEU A 102 -12.00 2.88 0.71
CA LEU A 102 -12.87 3.66 -0.16
C LEU A 102 -12.08 4.56 -1.13
N TRP A 103 -10.97 5.15 -0.66
CA TRP A 103 -10.09 5.92 -1.53
C TRP A 103 -9.32 5.05 -2.54
N THR A 104 -8.97 3.80 -2.24
CA THR A 104 -8.33 2.94 -3.26
C THR A 104 -9.22 2.73 -4.48
N PHE A 105 -10.55 2.70 -4.32
CA PHE A 105 -11.53 2.61 -5.42
C PHE A 105 -11.88 3.97 -6.09
N HIS A 106 -11.28 5.07 -5.66
CA HIS A 106 -11.48 6.41 -6.26
C HIS A 106 -11.23 6.48 -7.79
N PRO A 107 -10.28 5.74 -8.40
CA PRO A 107 -10.07 5.75 -9.86
C PRO A 107 -11.26 5.26 -10.70
N PHE A 108 -12.07 4.32 -10.19
CA PHE A 108 -13.25 3.82 -10.91
C PHE A 108 -14.36 4.89 -10.96
N VAL A 109 -14.62 5.54 -9.82
CA VAL A 109 -15.72 6.50 -9.65
C VAL A 109 -15.35 7.86 -10.26
N TYR A 110 -14.25 8.47 -9.84
CA TYR A 110 -13.90 9.85 -10.15
C TYR A 110 -13.05 10.01 -11.42
N HIS A 111 -12.84 11.24 -11.88
CA HIS A 111 -12.12 11.51 -13.13
C HIS A 111 -10.58 11.63 -12.98
N SER A 112 -10.05 11.76 -11.76
CA SER A 112 -8.61 11.87 -11.54
C SER A 112 -7.92 10.50 -11.62
N LYS A 113 -7.58 10.09 -12.84
CA LYS A 113 -6.73 8.93 -13.09
C LYS A 113 -5.30 9.28 -12.64
N ARG A 114 -4.77 8.60 -11.61
CA ARG A 114 -3.40 8.83 -11.12
C ARG A 114 -2.63 7.54 -10.81
N PHE A 115 -3.34 6.50 -10.40
CA PHE A 115 -2.82 5.15 -10.20
C PHE A 115 -3.88 4.13 -10.64
N TYR A 116 -3.49 2.87 -10.79
CA TYR A 116 -4.40 1.72 -10.84
C TYR A 116 -4.43 1.07 -9.45
N THR A 117 -5.61 0.64 -9.01
CA THR A 117 -5.87 0.02 -7.71
C THR A 117 -5.02 -1.24 -7.52
N VAL A 118 -4.99 -2.09 -8.55
CA VAL A 118 -4.21 -3.34 -8.62
C VAL A 118 -2.68 -3.10 -8.67
N LEU A 119 -2.20 -1.89 -8.99
CA LEU A 119 -0.77 -1.55 -8.90
C LEU A 119 -0.39 -0.87 -7.58
N LEU A 120 -1.36 -0.30 -6.87
CA LEU A 120 -1.19 0.28 -5.53
C LEU A 120 -1.08 -0.83 -4.47
N TRP A 121 -2.02 -1.78 -4.50
CA TRP A 121 -2.16 -2.82 -3.48
C TRP A 121 -0.93 -3.73 -3.28
N PRO A 122 -0.19 -4.17 -4.32
CA PRO A 122 1.04 -4.94 -4.11
C PRO A 122 2.11 -4.18 -3.33
N ARG A 123 2.17 -2.85 -3.43
CA ARG A 123 3.11 -2.01 -2.67
C ARG A 123 2.69 -1.91 -1.20
N VAL A 124 1.40 -1.67 -0.97
CA VAL A 124 0.81 -1.65 0.37
C VAL A 124 1.04 -2.99 1.06
N LEU A 125 0.73 -4.11 0.39
CA LEU A 125 0.97 -5.45 0.91
C LEU A 125 2.45 -5.74 1.13
N ALA A 126 3.36 -5.36 0.22
CA ALA A 126 4.81 -5.54 0.45
C ALA A 126 5.30 -4.80 1.72
N CYS A 127 4.87 -3.54 1.92
CA CYS A 127 5.18 -2.80 3.15
C CYS A 127 4.61 -3.49 4.39
N LEU A 128 3.36 -3.97 4.33
CA LEU A 128 2.70 -4.69 5.44
C LEU A 128 3.43 -5.99 5.77
N ILE A 129 3.74 -6.84 4.78
CA ILE A 129 4.46 -8.11 4.95
C ILE A 129 5.80 -7.87 5.66
N VAL A 130 6.61 -6.91 5.20
CA VAL A 130 7.91 -6.63 5.80
C VAL A 130 7.77 -6.10 7.23
N CYS A 131 6.85 -5.16 7.48
CA CYS A 131 6.58 -4.67 8.85
C CYS A 131 6.11 -5.80 9.77
N GLN A 132 5.24 -6.68 9.28
CA GLN A 132 4.66 -7.78 10.05
C GLN A 132 5.66 -8.93 10.27
N MET A 133 6.59 -9.21 9.34
CA MET A 133 7.70 -10.14 9.59
C MET A 133 8.58 -9.65 10.73
N LEU A 134 8.99 -8.38 10.70
CA LEU A 134 9.76 -7.76 11.79
C LEU A 134 8.99 -7.81 13.12
N ARG A 135 7.68 -7.56 13.08
CA ARG A 135 6.78 -7.66 14.24
C ARG A 135 6.74 -9.08 14.82
N ILE A 136 6.52 -10.10 13.99
CA ILE A 136 6.47 -11.51 14.39
C ILE A 136 7.79 -11.95 15.02
N ILE A 137 8.93 -11.54 14.43
CA ILE A 137 10.25 -11.81 15.01
C ILE A 137 10.39 -11.14 16.39
N THR A 138 9.86 -9.93 16.56
CA THR A 138 9.94 -9.19 17.83
C THR A 138 9.11 -9.87 18.91
N PHE A 139 7.79 -10.05 18.74
CA PHE A 139 6.93 -10.62 19.80
C PHE A 139 7.10 -12.13 20.07
N TYR A 140 7.85 -12.86 19.23
CA TYR A 140 8.32 -14.21 19.60
C TYR A 140 9.70 -14.20 20.27
N SER A 141 10.47 -13.10 20.17
CA SER A 141 11.72 -12.91 20.90
C SER A 141 11.50 -12.29 22.28
N THR A 142 10.43 -11.51 22.46
CA THR A 142 10.06 -10.88 23.73
C THR A 142 8.65 -11.30 24.14
N ILE A 143 8.49 -11.81 25.37
CA ILE A 143 7.19 -12.24 25.92
C ILE A 143 6.86 -11.33 27.12
N LEU A 144 6.47 -10.10 26.80
CA LEU A 144 6.10 -9.06 27.78
C LEU A 144 4.58 -9.09 28.10
N PRO A 145 4.16 -8.70 29.31
CA PRO A 145 2.75 -8.68 29.68
C PRO A 145 2.03 -7.51 28.99
N GLY A 146 1.01 -7.82 28.17
CA GLY A 146 0.17 -6.82 27.50
C GLY A 146 -0.60 -5.90 28.48
N PRO A 147 -0.65 -4.57 28.24
CA PRO A 147 -1.18 -3.59 29.20
C PRO A 147 -2.72 -3.46 29.22
N ASN A 148 -3.38 -4.06 28.22
CA ASN A 148 -4.81 -3.93 27.94
C ASN A 148 -5.66 -4.54 29.07
N TYR A 149 -6.80 -3.93 29.40
CA TYR A 149 -7.61 -4.28 30.58
C TYR A 149 -7.99 -5.77 30.64
N HIS A 150 -8.25 -6.41 29.49
CA HIS A 150 -8.61 -7.83 29.42
C HIS A 150 -7.41 -8.79 29.45
N CYS A 151 -6.17 -8.28 29.43
CA CYS A 151 -4.93 -9.06 29.50
C CYS A 151 -4.30 -9.13 30.90
N ARG A 152 -4.89 -8.40 31.86
CA ARG A 152 -4.44 -8.30 33.26
C ARG A 152 -4.84 -9.53 34.07
N GLU A 153 -4.13 -9.76 35.17
CA GLU A 153 -4.43 -10.79 36.16
C GLU A 153 -5.91 -10.72 36.61
N GLY A 154 -6.54 -11.90 36.79
CA GLY A 154 -7.96 -12.02 37.11
C GLY A 154 -8.94 -11.91 35.93
N SER A 155 -8.50 -11.49 34.74
CA SER A 155 -9.34 -11.50 33.53
C SER A 155 -9.46 -12.92 32.92
N PRO A 156 -10.68 -13.40 32.59
CA PRO A 156 -10.89 -14.69 31.93
C PRO A 156 -10.47 -14.71 30.44
N LEU A 157 -9.97 -13.59 29.91
CA LEU A 157 -9.44 -13.47 28.54
C LEU A 157 -7.91 -13.28 28.51
N ALA A 158 -7.24 -13.21 29.67
CA ALA A 158 -5.82 -12.91 29.72
C ALA A 158 -4.97 -14.02 29.10
N SER A 159 -5.06 -15.23 29.67
CA SER A 159 -4.43 -16.43 29.12
C SER A 159 -5.47 -17.29 28.40
N LEU A 160 -5.13 -17.85 27.25
CA LEU A 160 -5.96 -18.84 26.57
C LEU A 160 -5.67 -20.24 27.14
N PRO A 161 -6.69 -21.10 27.34
CA PRO A 161 -6.44 -22.51 27.68
C PRO A 161 -5.65 -23.20 26.55
N PRO A 162 -4.89 -24.28 26.85
CA PRO A 162 -4.17 -25.01 25.82
C PRO A 162 -5.13 -25.52 24.73
N PRO A 163 -4.80 -25.35 23.43
CA PRO A 163 -5.74 -25.60 22.35
C PRO A 163 -6.03 -27.10 22.21
N ASN A 164 -7.31 -27.47 22.21
CA ASN A 164 -7.73 -28.88 22.18
C ASN A 164 -7.55 -29.51 20.79
N SER A 165 -7.32 -28.69 19.75
CA SER A 165 -7.05 -29.15 18.39
C SER A 165 -6.29 -28.11 17.60
N ILE A 166 -5.48 -28.55 16.63
CA ILE A 166 -4.81 -27.67 15.64
C ILE A 166 -5.84 -26.85 14.87
N PHE A 167 -7.03 -27.40 14.63
CA PHE A 167 -8.15 -26.67 14.02
C PHE A 167 -8.62 -25.49 14.86
N GLU A 168 -8.55 -25.56 16.20
CA GLU A 168 -8.92 -24.45 17.06
C GLU A 168 -8.01 -23.25 16.79
N VAL A 169 -6.69 -23.47 16.67
CA VAL A 169 -5.68 -22.43 16.40
C VAL A 169 -5.84 -21.86 14.99
N LEU A 170 -5.97 -22.73 13.98
CA LEU A 170 -6.13 -22.38 12.56
C LEU A 170 -7.43 -21.61 12.30
N PHE A 171 -8.57 -22.05 12.83
CA PHE A 171 -9.83 -21.31 12.72
C PHE A 171 -9.82 -20.13 13.69
N ILE A 172 -9.12 -19.08 13.28
CA ILE A 172 -9.17 -17.77 13.92
C ILE A 172 -10.61 -17.26 13.84
N ASN A 173 -11.26 -17.12 15.00
CA ASN A 173 -12.50 -16.37 15.16
C ASN A 173 -12.20 -14.88 14.93
N PHE A 174 -11.99 -14.48 13.68
CA PHE A 174 -11.49 -13.17 13.22
C PHE A 174 -11.95 -11.96 14.05
N PRO A 175 -13.27 -11.69 14.21
CA PRO A 175 -13.72 -10.51 14.96
C PRO A 175 -13.36 -10.55 16.46
N ARG A 176 -13.14 -11.73 17.04
CA ARG A 176 -12.71 -11.87 18.44
C ARG A 176 -11.19 -11.85 18.57
N GLY A 177 -10.47 -12.57 17.70
CA GLY A 177 -9.00 -12.63 17.72
C GLY A 177 -8.31 -11.30 17.37
N VAL A 178 -8.94 -10.45 16.55
CA VAL A 178 -8.40 -9.11 16.22
C VAL A 178 -8.63 -8.09 17.35
N VAL A 179 -9.67 -8.28 18.18
CA VAL A 179 -10.08 -7.31 19.22
C VAL A 179 -9.59 -7.69 20.63
N TYR A 180 -9.43 -8.98 20.90
CA TYR A 180 -9.11 -9.54 22.23
C TYR A 180 -7.81 -10.35 22.27
N GLY A 181 -6.82 -10.01 21.43
CA GLY A 181 -5.50 -10.63 21.47
C GLY A 181 -4.61 -10.05 22.57
N CYS A 182 -4.05 -10.91 23.43
CA CYS A 182 -3.02 -10.56 24.41
C CYS A 182 -1.64 -11.11 24.03
N GLY A 183 -0.60 -10.64 24.72
CA GLY A 183 0.80 -10.98 24.50
C GLY A 183 1.68 -9.75 24.46
N ASP A 184 2.95 -9.97 24.14
CA ASP A 184 3.76 -8.92 23.53
C ASP A 184 3.18 -8.63 22.14
N LEU A 185 3.04 -7.35 21.80
CA LEU A 185 2.45 -6.90 20.55
C LEU A 185 3.31 -5.83 19.87
N ILE A 186 4.58 -5.68 20.29
CA ILE A 186 5.55 -4.76 19.70
C ILE A 186 5.80 -5.16 18.23
N PHE A 187 5.69 -4.28 17.25
CA PHE A 187 5.17 -2.91 17.26
C PHE A 187 3.72 -2.87 16.74
N SER A 188 2.92 -1.88 17.16
CA SER A 188 1.45 -1.93 17.07
C SER A 188 0.92 -2.12 15.64
N SER A 189 0.06 -3.12 15.43
CA SER A 189 -0.62 -3.38 14.14
C SER A 189 -1.44 -2.19 13.65
N HIS A 190 -2.17 -1.52 14.54
CA HIS A 190 -2.96 -0.33 14.22
C HIS A 190 -2.07 0.78 13.65
N MET A 191 -0.88 0.96 14.24
CA MET A 191 0.11 1.91 13.77
C MET A 191 0.75 1.46 12.45
N ILE A 192 1.04 0.17 12.26
CA ILE A 192 1.52 -0.39 10.98
C ILE A 192 0.56 -0.04 9.84
N PHE A 193 -0.71 -0.44 9.95
CA PHE A 193 -1.71 -0.18 8.91
C PHE A 193 -1.91 1.33 8.70
N THR A 194 -2.10 2.11 9.79
CA THR A 194 -2.33 3.56 9.72
C THR A 194 -1.16 4.30 9.05
N LEU A 195 0.09 4.00 9.43
CA LEU A 195 1.28 4.66 8.86
C LEU A 195 1.49 4.26 7.39
N VAL A 196 1.33 2.98 7.02
CA VAL A 196 1.42 2.55 5.61
C VAL A 196 0.33 3.24 4.77
N PHE A 197 -0.90 3.30 5.25
CA PHE A 197 -2.02 3.92 4.55
C PHE A 197 -1.84 5.43 4.38
N VAL A 198 -1.47 6.14 5.45
CA VAL A 198 -1.26 7.60 5.38
C VAL A 198 -0.02 7.96 4.57
N ARG A 199 1.08 7.19 4.63
CA ARG A 199 2.21 7.36 3.70
C ARG A 199 1.81 7.15 2.24
N THR A 200 1.02 6.12 1.97
CA THR A 200 0.53 5.81 0.62
C THR A 200 -0.37 6.93 0.09
N TYR A 201 -1.28 7.43 0.92
CA TYR A 201 -2.10 8.61 0.59
C TYR A 201 -1.25 9.87 0.42
N HIS A 202 -0.21 10.06 1.23
CA HIS A 202 0.67 11.21 1.14
C HIS A 202 1.46 11.22 -0.18
N LYS A 203 1.89 10.07 -0.69
CA LYS A 203 2.57 9.95 -1.99
C LYS A 203 1.59 10.13 -3.16
N TYR A 204 0.56 9.28 -3.25
CA TYR A 204 -0.27 9.19 -4.46
C TYR A 204 -1.52 10.10 -4.44
N GLY A 205 -2.04 10.46 -3.27
CA GLY A 205 -3.20 11.36 -3.12
C GLY A 205 -2.92 12.80 -3.58
N SER A 206 -3.97 13.51 -3.98
CA SER A 206 -3.90 14.88 -4.54
C SER A 206 -4.32 15.98 -3.55
N LYS A 207 -5.35 15.74 -2.72
CA LYS A 207 -5.96 16.77 -1.87
C LYS A 207 -5.09 17.11 -0.65
N ARG A 208 -4.45 18.29 -0.65
CA ARG A 208 -3.57 18.78 0.45
C ARG A 208 -4.24 18.72 1.83
N PHE A 209 -5.50 19.19 1.94
CA PHE A 209 -6.27 19.15 3.18
C PHE A 209 -6.41 17.73 3.75
N VAL A 210 -6.67 16.73 2.90
CA VAL A 210 -6.82 15.34 3.34
C VAL A 210 -5.48 14.75 3.77
N LYS A 211 -4.34 15.16 3.18
CA LYS A 211 -3.00 14.77 3.65
C LYS A 211 -2.71 15.32 5.06
N MET A 212 -3.07 16.58 5.31
CA MET A 212 -2.94 17.21 6.63
C MET A 212 -3.82 16.51 7.66
N LEU A 213 -5.10 16.32 7.36
CA LEU A 213 -6.04 15.61 8.22
C LEU A 213 -5.57 14.18 8.51
N ALA A 214 -5.10 13.44 7.49
CA ALA A 214 -4.60 12.09 7.66
C ALA A 214 -3.42 12.03 8.65
N TRP A 215 -2.46 12.96 8.59
CA TRP A 215 -1.37 13.04 9.57
C TRP A 215 -1.85 13.39 10.98
N VAL A 216 -2.78 14.33 11.14
CA VAL A 216 -3.41 14.63 12.44
C VAL A 216 -4.11 13.39 13.01
N MET A 217 -4.79 12.61 12.17
CA MET A 217 -5.46 11.36 12.57
C MET A 217 -4.46 10.28 12.99
N VAL A 218 -3.25 10.19 12.41
CA VAL A 218 -2.19 9.29 12.90
C VAL A 218 -1.70 9.70 14.29
N ILE A 219 -1.53 10.99 14.55
CA ILE A 219 -1.10 11.51 15.85
C ILE A 219 -2.19 11.24 16.89
N ALA A 220 -3.46 11.54 16.58
CA ALA A 220 -4.59 11.23 17.46
C ALA A 220 -4.72 9.71 17.74
N GLN A 221 -4.54 8.86 16.72
CA GLN A 221 -4.52 7.40 16.87
C GLN A 221 -3.38 6.94 17.80
N SER A 222 -2.18 7.50 17.64
CA SER A 222 -1.02 7.20 18.49
C SER A 222 -1.33 7.48 19.97
N LEU A 223 -1.86 8.67 20.27
CA LEU A 223 -2.22 9.09 21.63
C LEU A 223 -3.36 8.25 22.21
N LEU A 224 -4.41 7.98 21.44
CA LEU A 224 -5.56 7.17 21.88
C LEU A 224 -5.19 5.70 22.13
N ILE A 225 -4.23 5.12 21.39
CA ILE A 225 -3.72 3.77 21.66
C ILE A 225 -3.05 3.69 23.05
N ILE A 226 -2.21 4.66 23.39
CA ILE A 226 -1.49 4.72 24.67
C ILE A 226 -2.44 5.07 25.84
N ALA A 227 -3.35 6.02 25.61
CA ALA A 227 -4.34 6.44 26.61
C ALA A 227 -5.44 5.39 26.86
N SER A 228 -5.75 4.54 25.86
CA SER A 228 -6.59 3.35 26.02
C SER A 228 -5.86 2.13 26.60
N ARG A 229 -4.57 2.25 26.94
CA ARG A 229 -3.71 1.21 27.53
C ARG A 229 -3.64 -0.09 26.71
N LYS A 230 -3.84 -0.03 25.38
CA LYS A 230 -3.80 -1.23 24.52
C LYS A 230 -2.41 -1.69 24.15
N HIS A 231 -1.49 -0.74 24.05
CA HIS A 231 -0.09 -0.91 23.69
C HIS A 231 0.75 0.02 24.56
N TYR A 232 2.01 -0.33 24.79
CA TYR A 232 2.96 0.60 25.40
C TYR A 232 3.41 1.66 24.37
N THR A 233 4.06 2.73 24.85
CA THR A 233 4.69 3.74 23.99
C THR A 233 5.74 3.14 23.07
N VAL A 234 6.48 2.12 23.51
CA VAL A 234 7.49 1.45 22.68
C VAL A 234 6.85 0.85 21.43
N ASP A 235 5.71 0.16 21.54
CA ASP A 235 4.98 -0.40 20.39
C ASP A 235 4.59 0.66 19.35
N VAL A 236 4.34 1.90 19.80
CA VAL A 236 3.92 3.04 18.96
C VAL A 236 5.14 3.75 18.37
N VAL A 237 6.16 4.05 19.17
CA VAL A 237 7.40 4.73 18.75
C VAL A 237 8.20 3.85 17.78
N VAL A 238 8.30 2.54 18.06
CA VAL A 238 8.94 1.56 17.17
C VAL A 238 8.18 1.46 15.85
N ALA A 239 6.84 1.49 15.86
CA ALA A 239 6.06 1.54 14.62
C ALA A 239 6.34 2.82 13.83
N TRP A 240 6.43 3.99 14.50
CA TRP A 240 6.72 5.26 13.84
C TRP A 240 8.02 5.22 13.04
N TYR A 241 9.17 4.85 13.63
CA TYR A 241 10.41 4.80 12.84
C TYR A 241 10.47 3.61 11.87
N THR A 242 10.06 2.41 12.31
CA THR A 242 10.20 1.18 11.50
C THR A 242 9.35 1.22 10.24
N VAL A 243 8.08 1.63 10.33
CA VAL A 243 7.20 1.71 9.16
C VAL A 243 7.66 2.80 8.18
N ASN A 244 8.12 3.95 8.70
CA ASN A 244 8.66 5.02 7.85
C ASN A 244 9.92 4.59 7.08
N PHE A 245 10.77 3.76 7.70
CA PHE A 245 11.97 3.17 7.09
C PHE A 245 11.62 2.05 6.09
N VAL A 246 10.74 1.12 6.44
CA VAL A 246 10.30 0.03 5.53
C VAL A 246 9.63 0.60 4.28
N VAL A 247 8.74 1.59 4.42
CA VAL A 247 8.12 2.26 3.26
C VAL A 247 9.18 2.92 2.36
N PHE A 248 10.20 3.56 2.94
CA PHE A 248 11.31 4.14 2.18
C PHE A 248 12.11 3.07 1.42
N LEU A 249 12.49 1.97 2.07
CA LEU A 249 13.20 0.86 1.41
C LEU A 249 12.38 0.23 0.27
N VAL A 250 11.09 0.00 0.47
CA VAL A 250 10.19 -0.57 -0.56
C VAL A 250 10.03 0.41 -1.74
N ASP A 251 9.84 1.71 -1.47
CA ASP A 251 9.80 2.74 -2.52
C ASP A 251 11.14 2.87 -3.27
N SER A 252 12.29 2.63 -2.62
CA SER A 252 13.62 2.63 -3.24
C SER A 252 13.94 1.36 -4.05
N LYS A 253 13.11 0.32 -3.98
CA LYS A 253 13.30 -0.96 -4.71
C LYS A 253 12.22 -1.24 -5.76
N LEU A 254 11.04 -0.64 -5.65
CA LEU A 254 9.97 -0.77 -6.63
C LEU A 254 9.96 0.44 -7.58
N PRO A 255 9.99 0.25 -8.91
CA PRO A 255 9.95 1.37 -9.87
C PRO A 255 8.69 2.21 -9.67
N GLU A 256 8.72 3.50 -10.01
CA GLU A 256 7.56 4.38 -9.81
C GLU A 256 6.33 3.93 -10.62
N MET A 257 5.13 4.31 -10.17
CA MET A 257 3.91 4.06 -10.95
C MET A 257 3.75 5.12 -12.05
N PRO A 258 3.29 4.75 -13.26
CA PRO A 258 3.02 5.72 -14.32
C PRO A 258 1.89 6.67 -13.90
N ASP A 259 2.20 7.96 -13.75
CA ASP A 259 1.22 8.97 -13.34
C ASP A 259 0.27 9.29 -14.51
N ARG A 260 -0.97 8.80 -14.41
CA ARG A 260 -2.04 9.02 -15.41
C ARG A 260 -2.61 10.45 -15.39
N SER A 261 -2.10 11.35 -14.54
CA SER A 261 -2.58 12.75 -14.44
C SER A 261 -2.23 13.59 -15.68
N GLY A 262 -1.24 13.18 -16.48
CA GLY A 262 -1.00 13.72 -17.81
C GLY A 262 -1.91 13.01 -18.83
N GLY A 263 -3.01 13.66 -19.21
CA GLY A 263 -4.04 13.08 -20.08
C GLY A 263 -3.63 12.95 -21.55
N ASN A 264 -2.63 12.14 -21.87
CA ASN A 264 -2.31 11.69 -23.24
C ASN A 264 -1.40 10.43 -23.29
N GLN A 265 -1.71 9.41 -22.49
CA GLN A 265 -1.19 8.06 -22.74
C GLN A 265 -2.35 7.11 -23.08
N ALA A 266 -2.34 6.62 -24.32
CA ALA A 266 -3.31 5.67 -24.86
C ALA A 266 -3.14 4.27 -24.24
N LEU A 267 -4.09 3.37 -24.53
CA LEU A 267 -4.05 2.00 -24.05
C LEU A 267 -2.82 1.24 -24.57
N LEU A 268 -1.95 0.81 -23.65
CA LEU A 268 -1.03 -0.31 -23.83
C LEU A 268 -1.11 -1.18 -22.57
N PRO A 269 -1.20 -2.51 -22.73
CA PRO A 269 0.03 -3.28 -22.89
C PRO A 269 0.03 -4.23 -24.11
N LEU A 270 0.14 -3.70 -25.33
CA LEU A 270 0.53 -4.52 -26.50
C LEU A 270 2.06 -4.70 -26.60
N SER A 271 2.84 -3.72 -26.15
CA SER A 271 4.31 -3.68 -26.29
C SER A 271 5.06 -4.87 -25.66
N ALA A 272 4.53 -5.47 -24.59
CA ALA A 272 5.10 -6.68 -24.01
C ALA A 272 5.00 -7.87 -24.98
N LYS A 273 3.83 -8.04 -25.61
CA LYS A 273 3.57 -9.10 -26.58
C LYS A 273 4.29 -8.85 -27.90
N GLU A 274 4.42 -7.60 -28.34
CA GLU A 274 5.26 -7.26 -29.51
C GLU A 274 6.74 -7.56 -29.28
N LYS A 275 7.29 -7.27 -28.09
CA LYS A 275 8.68 -7.64 -27.75
C LYS A 275 8.88 -9.15 -27.74
N GLU A 276 7.94 -9.90 -27.17
CA GLU A 276 7.98 -11.37 -27.16
C GLU A 276 7.85 -11.94 -28.59
N SER A 277 6.96 -11.40 -29.42
CA SER A 277 6.84 -11.76 -30.84
C SER A 277 8.11 -11.47 -31.63
N LYS A 278 8.73 -10.28 -31.48
CA LYS A 278 10.00 -9.96 -32.16
C LYS A 278 11.14 -10.87 -31.74
N ALA A 279 11.31 -11.10 -30.44
CA ALA A 279 12.33 -12.02 -29.93
C ALA A 279 12.14 -13.45 -30.49
N LYS A 280 10.88 -13.89 -30.68
CA LYS A 280 10.55 -15.19 -31.26
C LYS A 280 10.79 -15.26 -32.78
N GLU A 281 10.53 -14.16 -33.49
CA GLU A 281 10.81 -14.03 -34.93
C GLU A 281 12.32 -14.00 -35.22
N GLU A 282 13.09 -13.26 -34.43
CA GLU A 282 14.55 -13.19 -34.53
C GLU A 282 15.20 -14.56 -34.25
N ASN A 283 14.75 -15.29 -33.22
CA ASN A 283 15.20 -16.66 -32.97
C ASN A 283 14.84 -17.63 -34.11
N HIS A 284 13.66 -17.51 -34.73
CA HIS A 284 13.30 -18.30 -35.91
C HIS A 284 14.20 -18.00 -37.13
N LYS A 285 14.58 -16.73 -37.33
CA LYS A 285 15.50 -16.33 -38.41
C LYS A 285 16.93 -16.81 -38.19
N LEU A 286 17.39 -16.90 -36.94
CA LEU A 286 18.70 -17.44 -36.58
C LEU A 286 18.77 -18.97 -36.68
N LEU A 287 17.66 -19.68 -36.47
CA LEU A 287 17.59 -21.15 -36.56
C LEU A 287 17.44 -21.67 -38.00
N ASN A 288 16.78 -20.93 -38.90
CA ASN A 288 16.56 -21.35 -40.29
C ASN A 288 17.71 -20.90 -41.21
N GLY A 289 18.95 -21.30 -40.87
CA GLY A 289 20.14 -20.98 -41.64
C GLY A 289 20.23 -21.78 -42.95
N ASN A 290 19.79 -21.20 -44.06
CA ASN A 290 20.08 -21.72 -45.41
C ASN A 290 20.31 -20.55 -46.38
N SER A 291 21.44 -20.55 -47.09
CA SER A 291 21.96 -19.40 -47.84
C SER A 291 21.76 -19.52 -49.35
N VAL A 292 21.27 -18.46 -50.00
CA VAL A 292 21.53 -18.14 -51.41
C VAL A 292 21.66 -16.62 -51.57
N ASP A 293 22.63 -16.16 -52.35
CA ASP A 293 22.85 -14.74 -52.72
C ASP A 293 21.79 -14.21 -53.70
N ALA A 294 21.63 -12.87 -53.78
CA ALA A 294 21.76 -12.09 -55.03
C ALA A 294 21.17 -10.66 -54.93
N THR A 295 22.06 -9.67 -54.98
CA THR A 295 21.99 -8.38 -55.73
C THR A 295 20.67 -7.61 -55.98
N ASP A 296 20.79 -6.31 -55.70
CA ASP A 296 20.19 -5.15 -56.39
C ASP A 296 18.67 -4.87 -56.28
N TRP A 297 18.36 -3.84 -55.48
CA TRP A 297 17.39 -2.82 -55.88
C TRP A 297 17.95 -1.43 -55.52
N ARG A 298 18.13 -0.59 -56.54
CA ARG A 298 18.84 0.70 -56.46
C ARG A 298 17.89 1.91 -56.37
N GLN A 299 18.51 3.08 -56.17
CA GLN A 299 17.93 4.44 -56.16
C GLN A 299 17.23 4.86 -54.84
N ARG A 300 17.32 6.12 -54.39
CA ARG A 300 17.93 7.32 -55.00
C ARG A 300 18.58 8.23 -53.94
N THR A 301 19.88 8.50 -54.09
CA THR A 301 20.57 9.57 -53.34
C THR A 301 20.66 10.82 -54.23
N GLN A 302 20.39 12.01 -53.68
CA GLN A 302 20.72 13.29 -54.32
C GLN A 302 21.43 14.20 -53.32
N ILE A 303 22.25 15.13 -53.81
CA ILE A 303 23.48 15.55 -53.11
C ILE A 303 23.54 17.06 -52.88
N ASN A 304 24.19 17.43 -51.77
CA ASN A 304 25.02 18.61 -51.53
C ASN A 304 24.42 19.78 -50.72
N GLY A 305 25.28 20.40 -49.89
CA GLY A 305 24.94 21.42 -48.89
C GLY A 305 26.06 21.70 -47.87
N LYS A 306 27.34 21.64 -48.27
CA LYS A 306 28.52 22.11 -47.51
C LYS A 306 28.52 23.65 -47.37
N HIS A 307 29.32 24.38 -46.57
CA HIS A 307 30.48 24.17 -45.66
C HIS A 307 30.50 25.38 -44.65
N VAL A 308 31.40 25.62 -43.68
CA VAL A 308 32.68 25.05 -43.20
C VAL A 308 32.80 25.33 -41.68
N ASP A 309 33.60 24.56 -40.92
CA ASP A 309 34.11 24.97 -39.59
C ASP A 309 35.60 25.35 -39.69
N PRO A 310 36.08 26.45 -39.07
CA PRO A 310 37.50 26.69 -38.80
C PRO A 310 37.92 26.19 -37.41
N HIS A 311 39.13 25.62 -37.33
CA HIS A 311 39.74 25.03 -36.12
C HIS A 311 40.97 25.88 -35.68
N VAL A 312 41.80 25.40 -34.73
CA VAL A 312 43.18 25.93 -34.39
C VAL A 312 43.20 27.21 -33.50
N GLN A 313 44.01 27.38 -32.43
CA GLN A 313 44.78 26.48 -31.52
C GLN A 313 45.26 27.24 -30.24
N SER A 314 45.74 26.47 -29.24
CA SER A 314 46.88 26.74 -28.31
C SER A 314 46.98 27.98 -27.36
N GLU A 315 47.23 27.62 -26.08
CA GLU A 315 48.29 28.13 -25.15
C GLU A 315 48.25 29.48 -24.39
N SER A 316 48.62 29.36 -23.10
CA SER A 316 49.47 30.27 -22.28
C SER A 316 48.88 31.47 -21.49
N THR A 317 48.66 31.23 -20.18
CA THR A 317 49.13 32.01 -18.99
C THR A 317 48.95 33.54 -18.79
N ILE A 318 48.72 33.85 -17.50
CA ILE A 318 49.19 35.02 -16.69
C ILE A 318 48.30 36.30 -16.56
N ASN A 319 48.29 36.83 -15.33
CA ASN A 319 47.65 38.07 -14.79
C ASN A 319 46.09 38.11 -14.76
N GLY A 320 45.40 38.54 -13.70
CA GLY A 320 45.84 38.86 -12.32
C GLY A 320 45.87 40.36 -11.96
N VAL A 321 44.73 40.95 -11.61
CA VAL A 321 44.59 42.28 -10.96
C VAL A 321 43.42 42.26 -9.97
N SER A 322 43.57 42.89 -8.81
CA SER A 322 42.54 43.00 -7.76
C SER A 322 41.56 44.16 -7.98
N ARG A 323 40.33 44.01 -7.49
CA ARG A 323 39.69 45.01 -6.62
C ARG A 323 38.61 44.39 -5.74
#